data_AF-A0A2W7KHT6-F1
#
_entry.id   AF-A0A2W7KHT6-F1
#
_cell.length_a   1.000
_cell.length_b   1.000
_cell.length_c   1.000
_cell.angle_alpha   90.00
_cell.angle_beta   90.00
_cell.angle_gamma   90.00
#
_symmetry.space_group_name_H-M   'P 1'
#
loop_
_entity.id
_entity.type
_entity.pdbx_description
1 polymer ?
#
loop_
_entity_poly.entity_id
_entity_poly.type
_entity_poly.pdbx_seq_one_letter_code
_entity_poly.pdbx_strand_id
1 'polypeptide(L)' 'MLRNKKRSLKALLLGLMLLASGCTTKPANSPPPSVAPARIPPLPLEARQPAAPQWCSPTCSHGLMLERESWRQRLTAPE' A
#
# COMPACT_ATOMS: atom_id res chain seq x y z
N MET A 1 -54.50 -24.33 -14.21
CA MET A 1 -53.76 -23.05 -14.32
C MET A 1 -52.87 -22.71 -13.12
N LEU A 2 -53.26 -22.95 -11.86
CA LEU A 2 -52.44 -22.62 -10.67
C LEU A 2 -51.05 -23.28 -10.63
N ARG A 3 -50.89 -24.50 -11.19
CA ARG A 3 -49.62 -25.25 -11.17
C ARG A 3 -48.51 -24.57 -11.99
N ASN A 4 -48.86 -23.97 -13.13
CA ASN A 4 -47.89 -23.24 -13.97
C ASN A 4 -47.50 -21.89 -13.36
N LYS A 5 -48.44 -21.18 -12.73
CA LYS A 5 -48.16 -19.93 -12.01
C LYS A 5 -47.21 -20.15 -10.83
N LYS A 6 -47.38 -21.25 -10.09
CA LYS A 6 -46.46 -21.66 -9.00
C LYS A 6 -45.07 -22.05 -9.50
N ARG A 7 -44.96 -22.72 -10.66
CA ARG A 7 -43.66 -23.07 -11.28
C ARG A 7 -42.92 -21.83 -11.80
N SER A 8 -43.64 -20.90 -12.42
CA SER A 8 -43.08 -19.62 -12.89
C SER A 8 -42.57 -18.75 -11.73
N LEU A 9 -43.33 -18.67 -10.63
CA LEU A 9 -42.91 -17.94 -9.43
C LEU A 9 -41.61 -18.52 -8.82
N LYS A 10 -41.48 -19.85 -8.77
CA LYS A 10 -40.27 -20.52 -8.28
C LYS A 10 -39.06 -20.24 -9.16
N ALA A 11 -39.22 -20.26 -10.48
CA ALA A 11 -38.14 -19.94 -11.42
C ALA A 11 -37.70 -18.47 -11.30
N LEU A 12 -38.65 -17.54 -11.16
CA LEU A 12 -38.37 -16.13 -10.94
C LEU A 12 -37.62 -15.89 -9.61
N LEU A 13 -38.08 -16.52 -8.52
CA LEU A 13 -37.43 -16.46 -7.22
C LEU A 13 -36.01 -17.02 -7.26
N LEU A 14 -35.80 -18.15 -7.94
CA LEU A 14 -34.48 -18.75 -8.09
C LEU A 14 -33.54 -17.81 -8.85
N GLY A 15 -34.00 -17.24 -9.97
CA GLY A 15 -33.23 -16.23 -10.71
C GLY A 15 -32.84 -15.05 -9.82
N LEU A 16 -33.79 -14.48 -9.08
CA LEU A 16 -33.54 -13.34 -8.20
C LEU A 16 -32.46 -13.64 -7.12
N MET A 17 -32.48 -14.85 -6.56
CA MET A 17 -31.48 -15.29 -5.57
C MET A 17 -30.08 -15.47 -6.18
N LEU A 18 -29.97 -15.94 -7.43
CA LEU A 18 -28.70 -16.03 -8.13
C LEU A 18 -28.14 -14.64 -8.51
N LEU A 19 -29.01 -13.70 -8.89
CA LEU A 19 -28.57 -12.33 -9.16
C LEU A 19 -28.13 -11.61 -7.87
N ALA A 20 -28.77 -11.90 -6.73
CA ALA A 20 -28.41 -11.31 -5.44
C ALA A 20 -27.07 -11.83 -4.88
N SER A 21 -26.68 -13.08 -5.19
CA SER A 21 -25.41 -13.64 -4.70
C SER A 21 -24.16 -13.14 -5.44
N GLY A 22 -24.32 -12.50 -6.61
CA GLY A 22 -23.22 -11.93 -7.39
C GLY A 22 -22.64 -10.63 -6.81
N CYS A 23 -23.35 -9.97 -5.89
CA CYS A 23 -22.97 -8.68 -5.29
C CYS A 23 -22.55 -8.78 -3.82
N THR A 24 -22.00 -9.93 -3.39
CA THR A 24 -21.45 -10.04 -2.03
C THR A 24 -20.05 -9.43 -1.98
N THR A 25 -19.83 -8.54 -1.01
CA THR A 25 -18.50 -7.99 -0.75
C THR A 25 -17.59 -9.11 -0.23
N LYS A 26 -16.31 -9.06 -0.60
CA LYS A 26 -15.30 -10.00 -0.09
C LYS A 26 -15.41 -10.09 1.44
N PRO A 27 -15.54 -11.30 2.04
CA PRO A 27 -15.63 -11.44 3.49
C PRO A 27 -14.44 -10.72 4.15
N ALA A 28 -14.71 -9.86 5.14
CA ALA A 28 -13.69 -9.05 5.81
C ALA A 28 -12.53 -9.90 6.39
N ASN A 29 -12.79 -11.16 6.72
CA ASN A 29 -11.82 -12.10 7.29
C ASN A 29 -11.23 -13.09 6.28
N SER A 30 -11.44 -12.88 4.97
CA SER A 30 -10.78 -13.74 3.99
C SER A 30 -9.30 -13.35 3.87
N PRO A 31 -8.36 -14.30 4.07
CA PRO A 31 -6.94 -14.01 3.90
C PRO A 31 -6.70 -13.49 2.48
N PRO A 32 -5.73 -12.57 2.30
CA PRO A 32 -5.35 -12.12 0.97
C PRO A 32 -4.93 -13.35 0.14
N PRO A 33 -5.21 -13.35 -1.18
CA PRO A 33 -4.70 -14.42 -2.04
C PRO A 33 -3.18 -14.52 -1.87
N SER A 34 -2.68 -15.73 -1.68
CA SER A 34 -1.25 -15.98 -1.66
C SER A 34 -0.70 -15.72 -3.05
N VAL A 35 -0.16 -14.52 -3.26
CA VAL A 35 0.46 -14.10 -4.52
C VAL A 35 1.96 -14.11 -4.34
N ALA A 36 2.66 -14.62 -5.36
CA ALA A 36 4.11 -14.48 -5.40
C ALA A 36 4.49 -12.99 -5.41
N PRO A 37 5.55 -12.58 -4.71
CA PRO A 37 6.02 -11.20 -4.76
C PRO A 37 6.31 -10.79 -6.20
N ALA A 38 6.03 -9.53 -6.52
CA ALA A 38 6.35 -8.95 -7.82
C ALA A 38 7.85 -9.12 -8.09
N ARG A 39 8.19 -9.81 -9.19
CA ARG A 39 9.58 -9.91 -9.67
C ARG A 39 9.94 -8.59 -10.35
N ILE A 40 10.25 -7.57 -9.55
CA ILE A 40 10.72 -6.28 -10.07
C ILE A 40 12.19 -6.49 -10.49
N PRO A 41 12.52 -6.37 -11.79
CA PRO A 41 13.90 -6.46 -12.22
C PRO A 41 14.70 -5.28 -11.66
N PRO A 42 16.01 -5.44 -11.42
CA PRO A 42 16.85 -4.33 -11.02
C PRO A 42 16.87 -3.24 -12.10
N LEU A 43 17.05 -1.99 -11.69
CA LEU A 43 17.17 -0.87 -12.62
C LEU A 43 18.37 -1.09 -13.58
N PRO A 44 18.23 -0.76 -14.88
CA PRO A 44 19.34 -0.73 -15.81
C PRO A 44 20.40 0.27 -15.33
N LEU A 45 21.66 0.06 -15.72
CA LEU A 45 22.80 0.84 -15.20
C LEU A 45 22.62 2.34 -15.46
N GLU A 46 22.04 2.68 -16.60
CA GLU A 46 21.75 4.03 -17.07
C GLU A 46 20.66 4.73 -16.24
N ALA A 47 19.78 3.97 -15.59
CA ALA A 47 18.72 4.49 -14.72
C ALA A 47 19.14 4.55 -13.24
N ARG A 48 20.35 4.10 -12.90
CA ARG A 48 20.87 4.17 -11.54
C ARG A 48 21.48 5.54 -11.30
N GLN A 49 21.22 6.08 -10.11
CA GLN A 49 21.97 7.23 -9.63
C GLN A 49 23.40 6.80 -9.30
N PRO A 50 24.40 7.67 -9.50
CA PRO A 50 25.75 7.41 -9.05
C PRO A 50 25.78 7.26 -7.52
N ALA A 51 26.81 6.59 -7.01
CA ALA A 51 27.02 6.50 -5.57
C ALA A 51 27.05 7.91 -4.96
N ALA A 52 26.34 8.08 -3.84
CA ALA A 52 26.33 9.37 -3.14
C ALA A 52 27.78 9.75 -2.78
N PRO A 53 28.18 11.01 -3.00
CA PRO A 53 29.47 11.50 -2.53
C PRO A 53 29.66 11.26 -1.02
N GLN A 54 30.90 11.07 -0.57
CA GLN A 54 31.20 10.82 0.84
C GLN A 54 30.71 11.95 1.78
N TRP A 55 30.66 13.20 1.29
CA TRP A 55 30.12 14.34 2.04
C TRP A 55 28.59 14.34 2.14
N CYS A 56 27.90 13.59 1.29
CA CYS A 56 26.47 13.29 1.44
C CYS A 56 26.22 12.11 2.39
N SER A 57 27.28 11.51 2.96
CA SER A 57 27.13 10.49 3.97
C SER A 57 26.32 11.05 5.15
N PRO A 58 25.38 10.27 5.73
CA PRO A 58 24.70 10.67 6.96
C PRO A 58 25.68 10.99 8.09
N THR A 59 26.91 10.44 8.08
CA THR A 59 27.94 10.78 9.07
C THR A 59 28.53 12.17 8.90
N CYS A 60 28.66 12.67 7.66
CA CYS A 60 29.20 14.01 7.40
C CYS A 60 28.20 15.09 7.82
N SER A 61 26.93 14.94 7.41
CA SER A 61 25.87 15.86 7.82
C SER A 61 25.60 15.79 9.32
N HIS A 62 25.74 14.62 9.96
CA HIS A 62 25.62 14.48 11.41
C HIS A 62 26.64 15.33 12.18
N GLY A 63 27.93 15.28 11.80
CA GLY A 63 28.96 16.12 12.42
C GLY A 63 28.67 17.61 12.28
N LEU A 64 28.27 18.05 11.08
CA LEU A 64 27.89 19.45 10.83
C LEU A 64 26.64 19.88 11.61
N MET A 65 25.68 18.98 11.81
CA MET A 65 24.50 19.25 12.63
C MET A 65 24.85 19.44 14.11
N LEU A 66 25.77 18.64 14.65
CA LEU A 66 26.24 18.76 16.03
C LEU A 66 26.99 20.08 16.25
N GLU A 67 27.91 20.43 15.34
CA GLU A 67 28.62 21.72 15.38
C GLU A 67 27.64 22.89 15.37
N ARG A 68 26.71 22.91 14.40
CA ARG A 68 25.67 23.95 14.32
C ARG A 68 24.89 24.09 15.62
N GLU A 69 24.51 22.98 16.26
CA GLU A 69 23.79 23.00 17.53
C GLU A 69 24.64 23.57 18.67
N SER A 70 25.91 23.19 18.74
CA SER A 70 26.88 23.75 19.70
C SER A 70 27.07 25.25 19.53
N TRP A 71 27.18 25.73 18.28
CA TRP A 71 27.27 27.16 17.98
C TRP A 71 26.00 27.91 18.37
N ARG A 72 24.83 27.35 18.06
CA ARG A 72 23.54 27.92 18.44
C ARG A 72 23.46 28.15 19.94
N GLN A 73 23.75 27.13 20.74
CA GLN A 73 23.72 27.23 22.21
C GLN A 73 24.65 28.32 22.75
N ARG A 74 25.88 28.41 22.24
CA ARG A 74 26.85 29.43 22.66
C ARG A 74 26.41 30.85 22.31
N LEU A 75 25.76 31.03 21.16
CA LEU A 75 25.33 32.34 20.67
C LEU A 75 23.99 32.80 21.27
N THR A 76 23.19 31.88 21.82
CA THR A 76 21.86 32.19 22.38
C THR A 76 21.78 31.99 23.88
N ALA A 77 22.89 31.74 24.58
CA ALA A 77 22.91 31.66 26.03
C ALA A 77 22.66 33.06 26.64
N PRO A 78 21.83 33.19 27.69
CA PRO A 78 21.71 34.42 28.46
C PRO A 78 23.05 34.77 29.14
N GLU A 79 23.31 36.06 29.34
CA GLU A 79 24.47 36.54 30.12
C GLU A 79 24.38 36.16 31.60
#